data_AF-A0A8T7CV76-F1
#
_entry.id   AF-A0A8T7CV76-F1
#
_cell.length_a   1.000
_cell.length_b   1.000
_cell.length_c   1.000
_cell.angle_alpha   90.00
_cell.angle_beta   90.00
_cell.angle_gamma   90.00
#
_symmetry.space_group_name_H-M   'P 1'
#
loop_
_entity.id
_entity.type
_entity.pdbx_description
1 polymer ?
#
loop_
_entity_poly.entity_id
_entity_poly.type
_entity_poly.pdbx_seq_one_letter_code
_entity_poly.pdbx_strand_id
1 'polypeptide(L)'
;MDAGPESVDEHSLRVATATLMFEMAHADDQVEAREHEAMANLLGEYFKLDEATVGELLALATDTARQAVCLQEFTRLLNEHFSQRQKQQVVEMLWRVALSDALLDKYEEAFVRQIADLL
;
A
#
# COMPACT_ATOMS: atom_id res chain seq x y z
N MET A 1 3.30 -8.38 -23.22
CA MET A 1 3.79 -9.35 -22.22
C MET A 1 2.54 -9.98 -21.62
N ASP A 2 2.51 -11.31 -21.55
CA ASP A 2 1.31 -12.09 -21.25
C ASP A 2 1.09 -12.10 -19.73
N ALA A 3 0.22 -11.23 -19.23
CA ALA A 3 -0.27 -11.30 -17.86
C ALA A 3 -1.22 -12.51 -17.79
N GLY A 4 -0.68 -13.66 -17.36
CA GLY A 4 -1.50 -14.81 -17.00
C GLY A 4 -2.55 -14.40 -15.95
N PRO A 5 -3.69 -15.09 -15.85
CA PRO A 5 -4.77 -14.71 -14.95
C PRO A 5 -4.22 -14.67 -13.52
N GLU A 6 -4.10 -13.46 -12.96
CA GLU A 6 -3.80 -13.28 -11.54
C GLU A 6 -4.85 -14.05 -10.73
N SER A 7 -4.39 -14.80 -9.72
CA SER A 7 -5.32 -15.36 -8.76
C SER A 7 -6.05 -14.23 -8.04
N VAL A 8 -7.35 -14.40 -7.78
CA VAL A 8 -8.19 -13.41 -7.10
C VAL A 8 -7.57 -12.99 -5.76
N ASP A 9 -6.91 -13.92 -5.07
CA ASP A 9 -6.20 -13.68 -3.83
C ASP A 9 -5.00 -12.73 -4.02
N GLU A 10 -4.17 -12.96 -5.04
CA GLU A 10 -2.99 -12.11 -5.30
C GLU A 10 -3.36 -10.68 -5.69
N HIS A 11 -4.39 -10.52 -6.54
CA HIS A 11 -4.89 -9.20 -6.90
C HIS A 11 -5.46 -8.46 -5.68
N SER A 12 -6.23 -9.15 -4.84
CA SER A 12 -6.78 -8.57 -3.60
C SER A 12 -5.68 -8.14 -2.63
N LEU A 13 -4.57 -8.88 -2.56
CA LEU A 13 -3.42 -8.54 -1.72
C LEU A 13 -2.66 -7.31 -2.24
N ARG A 14 -2.54 -7.19 -3.57
CA ARG A 14 -1.98 -6.00 -4.22
C ARG A 14 -2.81 -4.77 -3.91
N VAL A 15 -4.14 -4.87 -4.09
CA VAL A 15 -5.08 -3.78 -3.79
C VAL A 15 -5.01 -3.42 -2.31
N ALA A 16 -5.10 -4.39 -1.41
CA ALA A 16 -5.01 -4.13 0.03
C ALA A 16 -3.70 -3.42 0.43
N THR A 17 -2.57 -3.86 -0.13
CA THR A 17 -1.26 -3.23 0.14
C THR A 17 -1.23 -1.78 -0.37
N ALA A 18 -1.66 -1.56 -1.62
CA ALA A 18 -1.70 -0.24 -2.22
C ALA A 18 -2.68 0.70 -1.51
N THR A 19 -3.85 0.20 -1.10
CA THR A 19 -4.85 0.96 -0.33
C THR A 19 -4.27 1.41 1.01
N LEU A 20 -3.56 0.55 1.74
CA LEU A 20 -2.92 0.95 3.00
C LEU A 20 -1.84 2.01 2.82
N MET A 21 -1.05 1.92 1.75
CA MET A 21 -0.03 2.94 1.44
C MET A 21 -0.69 4.28 1.05
N PHE A 22 -1.79 4.22 0.31
CA PHE A 22 -2.57 5.41 -0.06
C PHE A 22 -3.23 6.07 1.15
N GLU A 23 -3.87 5.31 2.02
CA GLU A 23 -4.51 5.81 3.26
C GLU A 23 -3.52 6.53 4.17
N MET A 24 -2.30 6.00 4.28
CA MET A 24 -1.23 6.65 5.03
C MET A 24 -0.84 8.00 4.42
N ALA A 25 -0.58 8.03 3.11
CA ALA A 25 -0.17 9.25 2.40
C ALA A 25 -1.32 10.26 2.25
N HIS A 26 -2.58 9.84 2.41
CA HIS A 26 -3.76 10.70 2.27
C HIS A 26 -4.29 11.20 3.62
N ALA A 27 -3.62 10.89 4.74
CA ALA A 27 -4.12 11.16 6.08
C ALA A 27 -4.33 12.65 6.41
N ASP A 28 -3.72 13.57 5.64
CA ASP A 28 -3.86 15.03 5.77
C ASP A 28 -4.69 15.69 4.64
N ASP A 29 -5.47 14.88 3.91
CA ASP A 29 -6.23 15.24 2.70
C ASP A 29 -5.37 15.56 1.45
N GLN A 30 -4.04 15.43 1.47
CA GLN A 30 -3.19 15.65 0.29
C GLN A 30 -2.07 14.62 0.12
N VAL A 31 -2.16 13.81 -0.94
CA VAL A 31 -1.02 13.00 -1.38
C VAL A 31 -0.10 13.88 -2.22
N GLU A 32 1.16 14.05 -1.80
CA GLU A 32 2.17 14.75 -2.59
C GLU A 32 2.61 13.91 -3.80
N ALA A 33 3.00 14.58 -4.90
CA ALA A 33 3.46 13.90 -6.11
C ALA A 33 4.67 12.97 -5.85
N ARG A 34 5.52 13.31 -4.88
CA ARG A 34 6.69 12.50 -4.50
C ARG A 34 6.31 11.21 -3.79
N GLU A 35 5.32 11.27 -2.91
CA GLU A 35 4.81 10.11 -2.19
C GLU A 35 4.10 9.16 -3.15
N HIS A 36 3.33 9.72 -4.09
CA HIS A 36 2.69 8.95 -5.15
C HIS A 36 3.72 8.23 -6.03
N GLU A 37 4.80 8.92 -6.44
CA GLU A 37 5.89 8.32 -7.21
C GLU A 37 6.65 7.25 -6.39
N ALA A 38 6.91 7.50 -5.11
CA ALA A 38 7.54 6.53 -4.22
C ALA A 38 6.68 5.26 -4.07
N MET A 39 5.37 5.43 -3.88
CA MET A 39 4.41 4.33 -3.79
C MET A 39 4.35 3.52 -5.08
N ALA A 40 4.27 4.18 -6.24
CA ALA A 40 4.29 3.54 -7.55
C ALA A 40 5.54 2.68 -7.74
N ASN A 41 6.72 3.25 -7.45
CA ASN A 41 7.99 2.55 -7.58
C ASN A 41 8.08 1.33 -6.66
N LEU A 42 7.69 1.48 -5.38
CA LEU A 42 7.76 0.39 -4.41
C LEU A 42 6.78 -0.74 -4.74
N LEU A 43 5.56 -0.42 -5.17
CA LEU A 43 4.58 -1.42 -5.60
C LEU A 43 5.04 -2.16 -6.85
N GLY A 44 5.59 -1.44 -7.83
CA GLY A 44 6.17 -2.02 -9.04
C GLY A 44 7.33 -2.97 -8.75
N GLU A 45 8.24 -2.58 -7.87
CA GLU A 45 9.37 -3.41 -7.44
C GLU A 45 8.92 -4.66 -6.65
N TYR A 46 8.01 -4.48 -5.68
CA TYR A 46 7.59 -5.54 -4.78
C TYR A 46 6.76 -6.62 -5.48
N PHE A 47 5.78 -6.20 -6.29
CA PHE A 47 4.91 -7.11 -7.03
C PHE A 47 5.41 -7.45 -8.45
N LYS A 48 6.54 -6.85 -8.87
CA LYS A 48 7.13 -7.02 -10.21
C LYS A 48 6.17 -6.64 -11.33
N LEU A 49 5.56 -5.47 -11.19
CA LEU A 49 4.57 -4.93 -12.12
C LEU A 49 5.20 -3.89 -13.04
N ASP A 50 4.62 -3.75 -14.23
CA ASP A 50 4.94 -2.64 -15.12
C ASP A 50 4.22 -1.35 -14.70
N GLU A 51 4.68 -0.22 -15.22
CA GLU A 51 4.17 1.11 -14.87
C GLU A 51 2.66 1.25 -15.15
N ALA A 52 2.16 0.64 -16.23
CA ALA A 52 0.75 0.66 -16.58
C ALA A 52 -0.10 -0.07 -15.53
N THR A 53 0.32 -1.27 -15.14
CA THR A 53 -0.35 -2.09 -14.13
C THR A 53 -0.29 -1.44 -12.75
N VAL A 54 0.83 -0.80 -12.41
CA VAL A 54 0.97 -0.02 -11.17
C VAL A 54 0.00 1.17 -11.17
N GLY A 55 -0.11 1.90 -12.28
CA GLY A 55 -1.05 3.02 -12.41
C GLY A 55 -2.51 2.57 -12.23
N GLU A 56 -2.89 1.44 -12.84
CA GLU A 56 -4.21 0.84 -12.65
C GLU A 56 -4.45 0.42 -11.20
N LEU A 57 -3.44 -0.20 -10.56
CA LEU A 57 -3.49 -0.63 -9.17
C LEU A 57 -3.66 0.56 -8.22
N LEU A 58 -2.94 1.66 -8.45
CA LEU A 58 -3.05 2.87 -7.65
C LEU A 58 -4.41 3.53 -7.82
N ALA A 59 -4.93 3.62 -9.05
CA ALA A 59 -6.27 4.15 -9.28
C ALA A 59 -7.35 3.32 -8.56
N LEU A 60 -7.23 1.99 -8.62
CA LEU A 60 -8.13 1.08 -7.93
C LEU A 60 -8.00 1.19 -6.41
N ALA A 61 -6.79 1.31 -5.88
CA ALA A 61 -6.52 1.51 -4.46
C ALA A 61 -7.12 2.82 -3.95
N THR A 62 -7.01 3.91 -4.71
CA THR A 62 -7.65 5.20 -4.38
C THR A 62 -9.18 5.10 -4.34
N ASP A 63 -9.80 4.42 -5.30
CA ASP A 63 -11.26 4.23 -5.28
C ASP A 63 -11.68 3.33 -4.12
N THR A 64 -10.91 2.27 -3.86
CA THR A 64 -11.13 1.34 -2.74
C THR A 64 -10.99 2.05 -1.40
N ALA A 65 -9.95 2.86 -1.19
CA ALA A 65 -9.74 3.70 -0.02
C ALA A 65 -10.96 4.58 0.28
N ARG A 66 -11.47 5.28 -0.74
CA ARG A 66 -12.66 6.15 -0.61
C ARG A 66 -13.94 5.41 -0.22
N GLN A 67 -14.05 4.13 -0.58
CA GLN A 67 -15.21 3.29 -0.29
C GLN A 67 -15.04 2.48 1.00
N ALA A 68 -13.81 2.34 1.48
CA ALA A 68 -13.48 1.53 2.64
C ALA A 68 -14.11 2.13 3.90
N VAL A 69 -14.72 1.27 4.70
CA VAL A 69 -15.31 1.68 5.99
C VAL A 69 -14.29 1.54 7.11
N CYS A 70 -13.32 0.63 6.98
CA CYS A 70 -12.27 0.43 7.98
C CYS A 70 -11.01 -0.22 7.40
N LEU A 71 -9.84 0.13 7.94
CA LEU A 71 -8.54 -0.43 7.53
C LEU A 71 -8.37 -1.90 7.93
N GLN A 72 -9.16 -2.38 8.90
CA GLN A 72 -9.04 -3.74 9.45
C GLN A 72 -9.31 -4.84 8.43
N GLU A 73 -10.12 -4.57 7.41
CA GLU A 73 -10.37 -5.55 6.35
C GLU A 73 -9.11 -5.83 5.52
N PHE A 74 -8.34 -4.77 5.20
CA PHE A 74 -7.08 -4.89 4.48
C PHE A 74 -5.99 -5.52 5.34
N THR A 75 -5.82 -5.06 6.59
CA THR A 75 -4.80 -5.63 7.47
C THR A 75 -5.08 -7.09 7.76
N ARG A 76 -6.34 -7.50 7.94
CA ARG A 76 -6.71 -8.91 8.12
C ARG A 76 -6.35 -9.74 6.88
N LEU A 77 -6.69 -9.27 5.68
CA LEU A 77 -6.36 -9.96 4.43
C LEU A 77 -4.84 -10.18 4.30
N LEU A 78 -4.06 -9.14 4.56
CA LEU A 78 -2.59 -9.26 4.58
C LEU A 78 -2.13 -10.22 5.68
N ASN A 79 -2.70 -10.15 6.88
CA ASN A 79 -2.30 -10.97 8.02
C ASN A 79 -2.54 -12.48 7.75
N GLU A 80 -3.66 -12.82 7.10
CA GLU A 80 -4.07 -14.20 6.78
C GLU A 80 -3.25 -14.82 5.64
N HIS A 81 -2.85 -14.02 4.63
CA HIS A 81 -2.21 -14.53 3.42
C HIS A 81 -0.71 -14.26 3.31
N PHE A 82 -0.17 -13.23 3.99
CA PHE A 82 1.26 -12.94 3.96
C PHE A 82 2.02 -13.72 5.03
N SER A 83 3.18 -14.25 4.64
CA SER A 83 4.17 -14.75 5.59
C SER A 83 4.73 -13.62 6.46
N GLN A 84 5.33 -13.96 7.61
CA GLN A 84 5.98 -12.98 8.49
C GLN A 84 6.97 -12.07 7.75
N ARG A 85 7.71 -12.63 6.78
CA ARG A 85 8.66 -11.87 5.97
C ARG A 85 7.95 -10.86 5.06
N GLN A 86 6.87 -11.26 4.41
CA GLN A 86 6.09 -10.37 3.55
C GLN A 86 5.42 -9.25 4.36
N LYS A 87 4.93 -9.55 5.57
CA LYS A 87 4.40 -8.52 6.48
C LYS A 87 5.45 -7.49 6.86
N GLN A 88 6.67 -7.93 7.18
CA GLN A 88 7.79 -7.02 7.45
C GLN A 88 8.12 -6.14 6.24
N GLN A 89 8.04 -6.69 5.02
CA GLN A 89 8.26 -5.92 3.80
C GLN A 89 7.17 -4.87 3.57
N VAL A 90 5.90 -5.16 3.89
CA VAL A 90 4.82 -4.14 3.84
C VAL A 90 5.10 -3.00 4.81
N VAL A 91 5.49 -3.32 6.06
CA VAL A 91 5.84 -2.30 7.06
C VAL A 91 7.05 -1.48 6.60
N GLU A 92 8.06 -2.10 6.00
CA GLU A 92 9.20 -1.39 5.41
C GLU A 92 8.78 -0.47 4.26
N MET A 93 7.89 -0.92 3.38
CA MET A 93 7.35 -0.12 2.28
C MET A 93 6.58 1.10 2.78
N LEU A 94 5.75 0.94 3.82
CA LEU A 94 5.06 2.05 4.47
C LEU A 94 6.07 3.07 5.03
N TRP A 95 7.10 2.61 5.75
CA TRP A 95 8.17 3.50 6.22
C TRP A 95 8.87 4.25 5.10
N ARG A 96 9.12 3.59 3.96
CA ARG A 96 9.79 4.22 2.81
C ARG A 96 8.94 5.31 2.15
N VAL A 97 7.62 5.14 2.12
CA VAL A 97 6.71 6.19 1.60
C VAL A 97 6.61 7.34 2.60
N ALA A 98 6.41 7.06 3.89
CA ALA A 98 6.35 8.09 4.94
C ALA A 98 7.66 8.87 5.13
N LEU A 99 8.79 8.32 4.65
CA LEU A 99 10.11 8.98 4.63
C LEU A 99 10.49 9.47 3.23
N SER A 100 9.58 9.43 2.26
CA SER A 100 9.85 9.85 0.88
C SER A 100 9.87 11.37 0.74
N ASP A 101 9.21 12.06 1.65
CA ASP A 101 9.32 13.49 1.86
C ASP A 101 10.40 13.80 2.92
N ALA A 102 10.65 15.08 3.20
CA ALA A 102 11.66 15.47 4.19
C ALA A 102 11.08 15.66 5.61
N LEU A 103 9.78 15.38 5.80
CA LEU A 103 8.99 15.78 6.96
C LEU A 103 8.01 14.67 7.37
N LEU A 104 8.55 13.59 7.90
CA LEU A 104 7.74 12.58 8.59
C LEU A 104 6.84 13.23 9.66
N ASP A 105 5.54 13.12 9.45
CA ASP A 105 4.51 13.55 10.38
C ASP A 105 4.29 12.48 11.47
N LYS A 106 3.97 12.93 12.69
CA LYS A 106 3.45 12.11 13.79
C LYS A 106 2.23 11.27 13.39
N TYR A 107 1.40 11.72 12.45
CA TYR A 107 0.23 10.98 11.96
C TYR A 107 0.67 9.79 11.09
N GLU A 108 1.59 10.00 10.15
CA GLU A 108 2.16 8.93 9.35
C GLU A 108 2.92 7.92 10.22
N GLU A 109 3.76 8.39 11.13
CA GLU A 109 4.46 7.54 12.09
C GLU A 109 3.47 6.70 12.93
N ALA A 110 2.41 7.32 13.44
CA ALA A 110 1.37 6.62 14.19
C ALA A 110 0.65 5.59 13.31
N PHE A 111 0.39 5.91 12.04
CA PHE A 111 -0.23 5.00 11.09
C PHE A 111 0.65 3.78 10.83
N VAL A 112 1.93 3.96 10.51
CA VAL A 112 2.85 2.83 10.27
C VAL A 112 2.94 1.92 11.49
N ARG A 113 3.02 2.50 12.71
CA ARG A 113 3.00 1.72 13.95
C ARG A 113 1.69 0.96 14.13
N GLN A 114 0.54 1.60 13.87
CA GLN A 114 -0.76 0.95 13.94
C GLN A 114 -0.85 -0.25 12.97
N ILE A 115 -0.38 -0.11 11.73
CA ILE A 115 -0.37 -1.22 10.78
C ILE A 115 0.59 -2.33 11.23
N ALA A 116 1.77 -1.96 11.75
CA ALA A 116 2.72 -2.94 12.28
C ALA A 116 2.15 -3.76 13.45
N ASP A 117 1.33 -3.15 14.31
CA ASP A 117 0.65 -3.85 15.41
C ASP A 117 -0.49 -4.77 14.94
N LEU A 118 -1.06 -4.52 13.75
CA LEU A 118 -2.17 -5.28 13.18
C LEU A 118 -1.74 -6.46 12.29
N LEU A 119 -0.46 -6.51 11.87
CA LEU A 119 0.11 -7.54 10.99
C LEU A 119 0.84 -8.65 11.75
#